data_AF-A0A972AZ69-F1
#
_entry.id   AF-A0A972AZ69-F1
#
_cell.length_a   1.000
_cell.length_b   1.000
_cell.length_c   1.000
_cell.angle_alpha   90.00
_cell.angle_beta   90.00
_cell.angle_gamma   90.00
#
_symmetry.space_group_name_H-M   'P 1'
#
loop_
_entity.id
_entity.type
_entity.pdbx_description
1 polymer ?
#
loop_
_entity_poly.entity_id
_entity_poly.type
_entity_poly.pdbx_seq_one_letter_code
_entity_poly.pdbx_strand_id
1 'polypeptide(L)'
;LEQNDLVSFEKELAQAKELRDSIPIKLKGYWPFLEQIAVTVPDKPGMIGEIANVLAQAEINIDDIEILRVREGEGGSIRLGFAKQGAANQAVAVLTQRGIQARTID
;
A
#
# COMPACT_ATOMS: atom_id res chain seq x y z
N LEU A 1 -3.53 26.13 -33.53
CA LEU A 1 -2.46 25.14 -33.74
C LEU A 1 -2.43 24.84 -35.22
N GLU A 2 -1.32 25.12 -35.88
CA GLU A 2 -1.16 24.83 -37.30
C GLU A 2 -1.10 23.30 -37.50
N GLN A 3 -1.50 22.78 -38.66
CA GLN A 3 -1.57 21.33 -38.88
C GLN A 3 -0.24 20.60 -38.62
N ASN A 4 0.89 21.27 -38.83
CA ASN A 4 2.21 20.73 -38.53
C ASN A 4 2.48 20.55 -37.03
N ASP A 5 1.94 21.42 -36.16
CA ASP A 5 2.11 21.29 -34.71
C ASP A 5 1.35 20.07 -34.18
N LEU A 6 0.17 19.79 -34.74
CA LEU A 6 -0.64 18.64 -34.34
C LEU A 6 0.04 17.31 -34.69
N VAL A 7 0.61 17.22 -35.89
CA VAL A 7 1.34 16.02 -36.32
C VAL A 7 2.61 15.81 -35.48
N SER A 8 3.32 16.88 -35.14
CA SER A 8 4.49 16.78 -34.25
C SER A 8 4.09 16.34 -32.84
N PHE A 9 3.00 16.89 -32.30
CA PHE A 9 2.50 16.56 -30.98
C PHE A 9 1.97 15.12 -30.88
N GLU A 10 1.25 14.64 -31.90
CA GLU A 10 0.80 13.25 -31.98
C GLU A 10 1.99 12.28 -32.00
N LYS A 11 3.06 12.64 -32.71
CA LYS A 11 4.29 11.84 -32.76
C LYS A 11 5.00 11.79 -31.41
N GLU A 12 5.09 12.90 -30.69
CA GLU A 12 5.67 12.95 -29.35
C GLU A 12 4.86 12.11 -28.34
N LEU A 13 3.53 12.18 -28.40
CA LEU A 13 2.65 11.35 -27.57
C LEU A 13 2.78 9.86 -27.89
N ALA A 14 2.88 9.51 -29.17
CA ALA A 14 3.08 8.13 -29.60
C ALA A 14 4.41 7.57 -29.09
N GLN A 15 5.49 8.35 -29.18
CA GLN A 15 6.81 7.96 -28.66
C GLN A 15 6.81 7.79 -27.13
N ALA A 16 6.14 8.70 -26.40
CA ALA A 16 5.99 8.58 -24.95
C ALA A 16 5.21 7.32 -24.54
N LYS A 17 4.18 6.96 -25.32
CA LYS A 17 3.41 5.71 -25.14
C LYS A 17 4.27 4.48 -25.40
N GLU A 18 4.97 4.41 -26.52
CA GLU A 18 5.85 3.28 -26.85
C GLU A 18 6.93 3.08 -25.78
N LEU A 19 7.52 4.18 -25.30
CA LEU A 19 8.51 4.13 -24.21
C LEU A 19 7.88 3.55 -22.93
N ARG A 20 6.69 4.03 -22.55
CA ARG A 20 5.93 3.49 -21.40
C ARG A 20 5.64 1.99 -21.56
N ASP A 21 5.18 1.58 -22.73
CA ASP A 21 4.81 0.20 -23.03
C ASP A 21 6.04 -0.73 -23.08
N SER A 22 7.22 -0.18 -23.41
CA SER A 22 8.50 -0.92 -23.44
C SER A 22 9.10 -1.19 -22.06
N ILE A 23 8.67 -0.46 -21.02
CA ILE A 23 9.13 -0.71 -19.65
C ILE A 23 8.55 -2.06 -19.23
N PRO A 24 9.40 -3.08 -18.97
CA PRO A 24 8.91 -4.36 -18.48
C PRO A 24 8.12 -4.08 -17.21
N ILE A 25 6.86 -4.50 -17.19
CA ILE A 25 5.98 -4.44 -16.02
C ILE A 25 6.49 -5.47 -15.00
N LYS A 26 7.72 -5.32 -14.52
CA LYS A 26 8.08 -5.68 -13.16
C LYS A 26 7.75 -4.44 -12.35
N LEU A 27 6.47 -4.23 -12.11
CA LEU A 27 6.03 -3.13 -11.29
C LEU A 27 6.76 -3.24 -9.95
N LYS A 28 7.72 -2.34 -9.71
CA LYS A 28 8.10 -1.99 -8.35
C LYS A 28 6.81 -1.48 -7.69
N GLY A 29 6.21 -2.31 -6.84
CA GLY A 29 5.00 -1.95 -6.09
C GLY A 29 3.67 -2.49 -6.61
N TYR A 30 3.63 -3.47 -7.53
CA TYR A 30 2.38 -4.17 -7.86
C TYR A 30 2.58 -5.65 -7.60
N TRP A 31 2.35 -6.02 -6.36
CA TRP A 31 1.92 -7.37 -6.07
C TRP A 31 0.45 -7.43 -6.48
N PRO A 32 0.08 -8.19 -7.53
CA PRO A 32 -1.28 -8.16 -8.07
C PRO A 32 -2.34 -8.62 -7.04
N PHE A 33 -1.93 -9.27 -5.96
CA PHE A 33 -2.78 -9.69 -4.86
C PHE A 33 -2.01 -9.58 -3.54
N LEU A 34 -2.29 -8.54 -2.77
CA LEU A 34 -1.89 -8.46 -1.36
C LEU A 34 -3.12 -8.80 -0.52
N GLU A 35 -2.96 -9.71 0.44
CA GLU A 35 -3.89 -9.76 1.55
C GLU A 35 -3.71 -8.47 2.36
N GLN A 36 -4.78 -7.83 2.80
CA GLN A 36 -4.71 -6.53 3.44
C GLN A 36 -5.39 -6.53 4.80
N ILE A 37 -4.90 -5.67 5.68
CA ILE A 37 -5.57 -5.35 6.94
C ILE A 37 -5.68 -3.84 7.10
N ALA A 38 -6.74 -3.40 7.76
CA ALA A 38 -6.86 -2.06 8.32
C ALA A 38 -6.56 -2.10 9.82
N VAL A 39 -5.61 -1.28 10.25
CA VAL A 39 -5.20 -1.08 11.63
C VAL A 39 -5.69 0.28 12.10
N THR A 40 -6.32 0.35 13.27
CA THR A 40 -6.72 1.60 13.91
C THR A 40 -5.77 1.88 15.08
N VAL A 41 -5.11 3.04 15.07
CA VAL A 41 -4.17 3.44 16.12
C VAL A 41 -4.35 4.89 16.55
N PRO A 42 -3.97 5.25 17.79
CA PRO A 42 -3.93 6.64 18.21
C PRO A 42 -2.97 7.47 17.34
N ASP A 43 -3.33 8.71 17.04
CA ASP A 43 -2.43 9.63 16.34
C ASP A 43 -1.40 10.21 17.33
N LYS A 44 -0.37 9.41 17.62
CA LYS A 44 0.74 9.79 18.49
C LYS A 44 2.07 9.25 17.97
N PRO A 45 3.20 9.91 18.30
CA PRO A 45 4.52 9.44 17.90
C PRO A 45 4.77 7.98 18.33
N GLY A 46 5.35 7.20 17.42
CA GLY A 46 5.80 5.82 17.69
C GLY A 46 4.81 4.71 17.29
N MET A 47 3.55 5.00 16.93
CA MET A 47 2.59 3.93 16.62
C MET A 47 2.97 3.04 15.45
N ILE A 48 3.52 3.60 14.38
CA ILE A 48 4.01 2.79 13.25
C ILE A 48 5.13 1.84 13.70
N GLY A 49 6.04 2.33 14.55
CA GLY A 49 7.13 1.52 15.10
C GLY A 49 6.63 0.42 16.03
N GLU A 50 5.59 0.68 16.84
CA GLU A 50 4.96 -0.32 17.70
C GLU A 50 4.33 -1.45 16.88
N ILE A 51 3.54 -1.10 15.85
CA ILE A 51 2.95 -2.08 14.91
C ILE A 51 4.06 -2.91 14.26
N ALA A 52 5.07 -2.25 13.69
CA ALA A 52 6.16 -2.91 12.99
C ALA A 52 6.94 -3.87 13.93
N ASN A 53 7.19 -3.47 15.17
CA ASN A 53 7.86 -4.32 16.16
C ASN A 53 7.04 -5.56 16.52
N VAL A 54 5.71 -5.43 16.68
CA VAL A 54 4.84 -6.59 16.95
C VAL A 54 4.86 -7.57 15.78
N LEU A 55 4.77 -7.08 14.55
CA LEU A 55 4.81 -7.93 13.35
C LEU A 55 6.20 -8.57 13.14
N ALA A 56 7.27 -7.83 13.39
CA ALA A 56 8.63 -8.35 13.32
C ALA A 56 8.89 -9.48 14.34
N GLN A 57 8.40 -9.35 15.58
CA GLN A 57 8.49 -10.42 16.59
C GLN A 57 7.76 -11.70 16.19
N ALA A 58 6.76 -11.59 15.33
CA ALA A 58 6.01 -12.71 14.77
C ALA A 58 6.54 -13.20 13.40
N GLU A 59 7.67 -12.65 12.94
CA GLU A 59 8.28 -12.94 11.64
C GLU A 59 7.33 -12.67 10.44
N ILE A 60 6.50 -11.63 10.55
CA ILE A 60 5.55 -11.21 9.51
C ILE A 60 6.12 -10.01 8.76
N ASN A 61 6.33 -10.17 7.45
CA ASN A 61 6.78 -9.07 6.58
C ASN A 61 5.62 -8.10 6.29
N ILE A 62 5.93 -6.80 6.11
CA ILE A 62 5.00 -5.81 5.59
C ILE A 62 5.42 -5.52 4.14
N ASP A 63 4.59 -5.88 3.17
CA ASP A 63 4.89 -5.71 1.75
C ASP A 63 4.42 -4.35 1.20
N ASP A 64 3.36 -3.80 1.81
CA ASP A 64 2.84 -2.47 1.50
C ASP A 64 2.29 -1.77 2.74
N ILE A 65 2.38 -0.43 2.77
CA ILE A 65 1.91 0.39 3.88
C ILE A 65 1.31 1.70 3.36
N GLU A 66 0.12 2.02 3.84
CA GLU A 66 -0.58 3.25 3.47
C GLU A 66 -1.27 3.87 4.68
N ILE A 67 -1.10 5.19 4.85
CA ILE A 67 -1.84 5.96 5.83
C ILE A 67 -3.16 6.39 5.20
N LEU A 68 -4.27 5.90 5.76
CA LEU A 68 -5.61 6.24 5.31
C LEU A 68 -6.03 7.57 5.94
N ARG A 69 -6.56 8.47 5.12
CA ARG A 69 -7.14 9.73 5.63
C ARG A 69 -8.44 9.41 6.37
N VAL A 70 -8.46 9.68 7.66
CA VAL A 70 -9.66 9.62 8.52
C VAL A 70 -10.28 11.01 8.65
N ARG A 71 -11.60 11.06 8.84
CA ARG A 71 -12.33 12.29 9.19
C ARG A 71 -12.07 12.62 10.67
N GLU A 72 -12.25 13.88 11.07
CA GLU A 72 -12.02 14.33 12.45
C GLU A 72 -12.74 13.44 13.47
N GLY A 73 -12.00 12.96 14.48
CA GLY A 73 -12.53 12.19 15.62
C GLY A 73 -12.38 10.67 15.52
N GLU A 74 -12.04 10.13 14.35
CA GLU A 74 -11.68 8.72 14.16
C GLU A 74 -10.14 8.65 14.12
N GLY A 75 -9.50 7.97 15.08
CA GLY A 75 -8.03 7.88 15.15
C GLY A 75 -7.37 7.41 13.84
N GLY A 76 -6.06 7.64 13.71
CA GLY A 76 -5.30 7.29 12.50
C GLY A 76 -5.54 5.85 12.06
N SER A 77 -5.83 5.66 10.77
CA SER A 77 -5.98 4.33 10.18
C SER A 77 -4.84 4.04 9.21
N ILE A 78 -4.26 2.85 9.33
CA ILE A 78 -3.16 2.39 8.48
C ILE A 78 -3.62 1.12 7.79
N ARG A 79 -3.45 1.06 6.48
CA ARG A 79 -3.57 -0.16 5.69
C ARG A 79 -2.20 -0.81 5.58
N LEU A 80 -2.13 -2.11 5.83
CA LEU A 80 -0.94 -2.93 5.59
C LEU A 80 -1.27 -4.02 4.58
N GLY A 81 -0.37 -4.25 3.63
CA GLY A 81 -0.47 -5.30 2.62
C GLY A 81 0.58 -6.39 2.84
N PHE A 82 0.19 -7.63 2.57
CA PHE A 82 0.97 -8.83 2.79
C PHE A 82 0.93 -9.72 1.53
N ALA A 83 2.10 -10.08 1.00
CA ALA A 83 2.23 -10.93 -0.18
C ALA A 83 2.12 -12.42 0.16
N LYS A 84 2.45 -12.81 1.40
CA LYS A 84 2.34 -14.18 1.87
C LYS A 84 0.89 -14.49 2.25
N GLN A 85 0.33 -15.52 1.63
CA GLN A 85 -1.00 -16.01 1.96
C GLN A 85 -1.10 -16.39 3.46
N GLY A 86 -2.19 -15.98 4.10
CA GLY A 86 -2.47 -16.18 5.52
C GLY A 86 -1.78 -15.18 6.46
N ALA A 87 -0.85 -14.36 5.97
CA ALA A 87 -0.12 -13.40 6.80
C ALA A 87 -1.04 -12.31 7.35
N ALA A 88 -2.07 -11.89 6.60
CA ALA A 88 -3.03 -10.89 7.09
C ALA A 88 -3.80 -11.40 8.31
N ASN A 89 -4.27 -12.65 8.28
CA ASN A 89 -4.97 -13.28 9.41
C ASN A 89 -4.04 -13.43 10.63
N GLN A 90 -2.80 -13.84 10.41
CA GLN A 90 -1.81 -13.93 11.48
C GLN A 90 -1.50 -12.55 12.08
N ALA A 91 -1.36 -11.52 11.23
CA ALA A 91 -1.13 -10.14 11.65
C ALA A 91 -2.28 -9.61 12.51
N VAL A 92 -3.54 -9.84 12.12
CA VAL A 92 -4.71 -9.48 12.93
C VAL A 92 -4.65 -10.15 14.30
N ALA A 93 -4.35 -11.45 14.35
CA ALA A 93 -4.28 -12.18 15.62
C ALA A 93 -3.21 -11.62 16.57
N VAL A 94 -1.99 -11.37 16.09
CA VAL A 94 -0.90 -10.87 16.95
C VAL A 94 -1.09 -9.42 17.37
N LEU A 95 -1.64 -8.57 16.49
CA LEU A 95 -1.93 -7.17 16.82
C LEU A 95 -3.06 -7.06 17.85
N THR A 96 -4.14 -7.82 17.68
CA THR A 96 -5.29 -7.81 18.61
C THR A 96 -4.92 -8.36 19.99
N GLN A 97 -4.05 -9.37 20.07
CA GLN A 97 -3.49 -9.84 21.36
C GLN A 97 -2.71 -8.75 22.12
N ARG A 98 -2.17 -7.76 21.41
CA ARG A 98 -1.48 -6.60 22.00
C ARG A 98 -2.39 -5.39 22.22
N GLY A 99 -3.70 -5.54 22.00
CA GLY A 99 -4.69 -4.46 22.15
C GLY A 99 -4.74 -3.49 20.97
N ILE A 100 -4.04 -3.79 19.87
CA ILE A 100 -4.08 -3.00 18.63
C ILE A 100 -5.23 -3.51 17.78
N GLN A 101 -6.18 -2.63 17.45
CA GLN A 101 -7.35 -3.00 16.65
C GLN A 101 -6.94 -3.18 15.20
N ALA A 102 -7.17 -4.39 14.66
CA ALA A 102 -6.90 -4.72 13.27
C ALA A 102 -7.99 -5.64 12.70
N ARG A 103 -8.27 -5.53 11.40
CA ARG A 103 -9.20 -6.39 10.67
C ARG A 103 -8.73 -6.60 9.23
N THR A 104 -9.01 -7.76 8.65
CA THR A 104 -8.80 -7.99 7.21
C THR A 104 -9.72 -7.09 6.39
N ILE A 105 -9.27 -6.70 5.21
CA ILE A 105 -10.04 -5.94 4.23
C ILE A 105 -9.87 -6.60 2.85
N ASP A 106 -10.92 -6.52 2.04
CA ASP A 106 -10.99 -7.10 0.69
C ASP A 106 -10.34 -6.20 -0.37
#